data_AF-A0A286EP37-F1
#
_entry.id   AF-A0A286EP37-F1
#
_cell.length_a   1.000
_cell.length_b   1.000
_cell.length_c   1.000
_cell.angle_alpha   90.00
_cell.angle_beta   90.00
_cell.angle_gamma   90.00
#
_symmetry.space_group_name_H-M   'P 1'
#
loop_
_entity.id
_entity.type
_entity.pdbx_description
1 polymer ?
#
loop_
_entity_poly.entity_id
_entity_poly.type
_entity_poly.pdbx_seq_one_letter_code
_entity_poly.pdbx_strand_id
1 'polypeptide(L)'
;MTTGTAYDAAYPPLDAELASDALFVCAYLDGPHAYTKAKVAKIHAEGKGVLLNHERLPGQLLGGAAAGVQAAKDGMAAAVALGAPTDGTVAIHNSVDVSVPAAQGVTPQFKSVGSAFDSIKSIYAGKFLAGAYGEGALIDYLAATKRIQVKGWLSGSKSFPGYNRASPNVGMYQLVGTDIPGTDKNIVTDAESLGVWWPDGHPLKPNTTGGFLMALSDAQQQQVLAAATGRQCILAVQCLDGDNKSAVATRGALGWSRITPTTHAVYVTYQMYCGGGPLGVNAAQYAALLRDEGDATETMRLLAEVDQVGAALKTISGQIAAITTSGGSVDTAPIVAELANATAALNALTSKSYKAEVTIS
;
A
#
# COMPACT_ATOMS: atom_id res chain seq x y z
N MET A 1 17.75 4.95 8.58
CA MET A 1 17.67 3.83 7.63
C MET A 1 18.64 2.76 8.07
N THR A 2 18.15 1.54 8.25
CA THR A 2 19.00 0.39 8.55
C THR A 2 19.54 -0.14 7.23
N THR A 3 20.84 0.05 6.98
CA THR A 3 21.51 -0.67 5.89
C THR A 3 21.77 -2.09 6.35
N GLY A 4 21.41 -3.08 5.53
CA GLY A 4 21.61 -4.49 5.85
C GLY A 4 21.94 -5.32 4.63
N THR A 5 22.05 -6.63 4.84
CA THR A 5 22.31 -7.62 3.81
C THR A 5 21.09 -8.50 3.62
N ALA A 6 20.91 -8.98 2.40
CA ALA A 6 20.02 -10.08 2.06
C ALA A 6 20.74 -10.97 1.04
N TYR A 7 20.32 -12.22 0.92
CA TYR A 7 20.86 -13.13 -0.08
C TYR A 7 19.73 -13.63 -0.96
N ASP A 8 19.95 -13.61 -2.27
CA ASP A 8 19.13 -14.41 -3.16
C ASP A 8 19.80 -15.77 -3.36
N ALA A 9 19.02 -16.82 -3.17
CA ALA A 9 19.51 -18.18 -3.24
C ALA A 9 19.12 -18.74 -4.60
N ALA A 10 19.93 -18.47 -5.62
CA ALA A 10 19.87 -19.27 -6.84
C ALA A 10 20.31 -20.72 -6.57
N TYR A 11 21.09 -21.01 -5.51
CA TYR A 11 21.62 -22.35 -5.22
C TYR A 11 21.63 -22.67 -3.70
N PRO A 12 21.84 -23.93 -3.27
CA PRO A 12 21.59 -24.36 -1.90
C PRO A 12 22.81 -24.17 -0.98
N PRO A 13 22.79 -23.11 -0.15
CA PRO A 13 23.25 -23.26 1.24
C PRO A 13 22.42 -22.44 2.24
N LEU A 14 21.10 -22.69 2.33
CA LEU A 14 20.20 -21.98 3.26
C LEU A 14 20.80 -21.86 4.68
N ASP A 15 21.47 -22.89 5.18
CA ASP A 15 22.09 -22.87 6.51
C ASP A 15 23.19 -21.82 6.65
N ALA A 16 23.97 -21.58 5.60
CA ALA A 16 24.99 -20.52 5.59
C ALA A 16 24.35 -19.13 5.52
N GLU A 17 23.27 -18.96 4.77
CA GLU A 17 22.50 -17.71 4.73
C GLU A 17 21.89 -17.41 6.09
N LEU A 18 21.34 -18.42 6.77
CA LEU A 18 20.76 -18.29 8.11
C LEU A 18 21.82 -17.96 9.16
N ALA A 19 23.04 -18.50 9.03
CA ALA A 19 24.16 -18.18 9.90
C ALA A 19 24.75 -16.76 9.67
N SER A 20 24.39 -16.09 8.58
CA SER A 20 24.84 -14.73 8.28
C SER A 20 24.07 -13.65 9.05
N ASP A 21 24.51 -12.39 8.95
CA ASP A 21 23.83 -11.22 9.48
C ASP A 21 22.65 -10.72 8.61
N ALA A 22 22.26 -11.49 7.59
CA ALA A 22 21.19 -11.11 6.66
C ALA A 22 19.88 -10.80 7.39
N LEU A 23 19.23 -9.71 6.96
CA LEU A 23 17.91 -9.32 7.45
C LEU A 23 16.83 -10.28 6.95
N PHE A 24 16.91 -10.67 5.68
CA PHE A 24 15.97 -11.57 5.03
C PHE A 24 16.64 -12.36 3.90
N VAL A 25 15.93 -13.36 3.40
CA VAL A 25 16.31 -14.16 2.23
C VAL A 25 15.33 -13.90 1.09
N CYS A 26 15.82 -13.80 -0.15
CA CYS A 26 14.98 -13.72 -1.35
C CYS A 26 14.59 -15.14 -1.78
N ALA A 27 13.33 -15.50 -1.56
CA ALA A 27 12.79 -16.82 -1.87
C ALA A 27 12.19 -16.85 -3.27
N TYR A 28 12.79 -17.65 -4.16
CA TYR A 28 12.19 -17.98 -5.45
C TYR A 28 10.92 -18.79 -5.25
N LEU A 29 9.84 -18.36 -5.91
CA LEU A 29 8.53 -19.00 -5.87
C LEU A 29 8.42 -20.20 -6.82
N ASP A 30 9.27 -20.25 -7.83
CA ASP A 30 9.21 -21.19 -8.94
C ASP A 30 10.58 -21.64 -9.44
N GLY A 31 10.58 -22.50 -10.45
CA GLY A 31 11.78 -23.08 -11.02
C GLY A 31 12.44 -24.15 -10.16
N PRO A 32 13.64 -24.62 -10.55
CA PRO A 32 14.37 -25.67 -9.83
C PRO A 32 14.85 -25.24 -8.43
N HIS A 33 14.76 -23.95 -8.10
CA HIS A 33 15.21 -23.36 -6.86
C HIS A 33 14.06 -22.85 -5.98
N ALA A 34 12.82 -23.22 -6.34
CA ALA A 34 11.64 -22.86 -5.58
C ALA A 34 11.78 -23.23 -4.09
N TYR A 35 11.42 -22.28 -3.23
CA TYR A 35 11.40 -22.51 -1.79
C TYR A 35 10.25 -23.43 -1.41
N THR A 36 10.33 -23.98 -0.19
CA THR A 36 9.26 -24.79 0.39
C THR A 36 8.77 -24.13 1.67
N LYS A 37 7.54 -24.45 2.08
CA LYS A 37 7.00 -24.00 3.37
C LYS A 37 7.91 -24.35 4.55
N ALA A 38 8.59 -25.50 4.50
CA ALA A 38 9.54 -25.90 5.53
C ALA A 38 10.79 -25.00 5.58
N LYS A 39 11.33 -24.59 4.41
CA LYS A 39 12.43 -23.62 4.35
C LYS A 39 12.01 -22.26 4.92
N VAL A 40 10.82 -21.78 4.54
CA VAL A 40 10.27 -20.52 5.06
C VAL A 40 10.12 -20.56 6.58
N ALA A 41 9.54 -21.64 7.13
CA ALA A 41 9.41 -21.80 8.58
C ALA A 41 10.78 -21.78 9.29
N LYS A 42 11.81 -22.39 8.68
CA LYS A 42 13.18 -22.34 9.21
C LYS A 42 13.74 -20.91 9.21
N ILE A 43 13.54 -20.14 8.14
CA ILE A 43 13.99 -18.73 8.05
C ILE A 43 13.34 -17.88 9.14
N HIS A 44 12.03 -18.03 9.32
CA HIS A 44 11.27 -17.32 10.34
C HIS A 44 11.65 -17.72 11.77
N ALA A 45 11.99 -18.99 11.99
CA ALA A 45 12.47 -19.47 13.29
C ALA A 45 13.81 -18.83 13.70
N GLU A 46 14.64 -18.44 12.74
CA GLU A 46 15.88 -17.66 12.96
C GLU A 46 15.62 -16.14 13.05
N GLY A 47 14.35 -15.73 13.07
CA GLY A 47 13.97 -14.32 13.15
C GLY A 47 14.25 -13.52 11.88
N LYS A 48 14.49 -14.16 10.73
CA LYS A 48 14.76 -13.47 9.46
C LYS A 48 13.49 -13.33 8.62
N GLY A 49 13.43 -12.30 7.78
CA GLY A 49 12.33 -12.10 6.83
C GLY A 49 12.46 -12.95 5.56
N VAL A 50 11.40 -12.95 4.75
CA VAL A 50 11.38 -13.56 3.42
C VAL A 50 10.87 -12.54 2.39
N LEU A 51 11.66 -12.25 1.37
CA LEU A 51 11.21 -11.49 0.20
C LEU A 51 10.84 -12.46 -0.92
N LEU A 52 9.62 -12.40 -1.44
CA LEU A 52 9.16 -13.33 -2.47
C LEU A 52 9.60 -12.84 -3.84
N ASN A 53 10.22 -13.72 -4.63
CA ASN A 53 10.61 -13.45 -6.01
C ASN A 53 9.96 -14.46 -6.96
N HIS A 54 9.35 -13.97 -8.04
CA HIS A 54 8.79 -14.79 -9.10
C HIS A 54 9.61 -14.63 -10.39
N GLU A 55 10.14 -15.73 -10.89
CA GLU A 55 10.96 -15.75 -12.10
C GLU A 55 10.94 -17.12 -12.76
N ARG A 56 10.07 -17.29 -13.76
CA ARG A 56 9.99 -18.56 -14.47
C ARG A 56 11.04 -18.70 -15.57
N LEU A 57 11.24 -17.62 -16.32
CA LEU A 57 12.13 -17.54 -17.48
C LEU A 57 12.64 -16.11 -17.66
N PRO A 58 13.90 -15.94 -18.14
CA PRO A 58 14.38 -14.62 -18.56
C PRO A 58 13.43 -13.99 -19.57
N GLY A 59 12.95 -12.78 -19.28
CA GLY A 59 12.13 -12.00 -20.20
C GLY A 59 10.68 -12.46 -20.34
N GLN A 60 10.15 -13.30 -19.44
CA GLN A 60 8.73 -13.71 -19.43
C GLN A 60 7.77 -12.53 -19.60
N LEU A 61 8.05 -11.42 -18.92
CA LEU A 61 7.20 -10.22 -18.91
C LEU A 61 7.26 -9.39 -20.21
N LEU A 62 8.15 -9.72 -21.15
CA LEU A 62 8.18 -9.08 -22.47
C LEU A 62 6.93 -9.42 -23.31
N GLY A 63 6.18 -10.47 -22.94
CA GLY A 63 4.91 -10.83 -23.57
C GLY A 63 3.72 -9.93 -23.21
N GLY A 64 3.93 -8.87 -22.42
CA GLY A 64 2.91 -7.86 -22.14
C GLY A 64 1.84 -8.34 -21.17
N ALA A 65 0.63 -7.79 -21.29
CA ALA A 65 -0.48 -8.03 -20.37
C ALA A 65 -0.79 -9.52 -20.17
N ALA A 66 -0.86 -10.32 -21.24
CA ALA A 66 -1.13 -11.75 -21.15
C ALA A 66 -0.06 -12.50 -20.34
N ALA A 67 1.22 -12.16 -20.53
CA ALA A 67 2.30 -12.71 -19.73
C ALA A 67 2.23 -12.26 -18.27
N GLY A 68 1.87 -11.00 -18.01
CA GLY A 68 1.63 -10.48 -16.67
C GLY A 68 0.50 -11.19 -15.94
N VAL A 69 -0.61 -11.48 -16.63
CA VAL A 69 -1.72 -12.28 -16.08
C VAL A 69 -1.24 -13.66 -15.63
N GLN A 70 -0.48 -14.35 -16.48
CA GLN A 70 0.03 -15.68 -16.16
C GLN A 70 1.03 -15.64 -15.00
N ALA A 71 1.98 -14.72 -15.03
CA ALA A 71 2.98 -14.52 -13.98
C ALA A 71 2.33 -14.24 -12.62
N ALA A 72 1.32 -13.35 -12.58
CA ALA A 72 0.62 -13.04 -11.34
C ALA A 72 -0.16 -14.23 -10.78
N LYS A 73 -0.81 -15.02 -11.64
CA LYS A 73 -1.52 -16.22 -11.19
C LYS A 73 -0.56 -17.26 -10.62
N ASP A 74 0.55 -17.51 -11.32
CA ASP A 74 1.57 -18.48 -10.90
C ASP A 74 2.25 -18.03 -9.60
N GLY A 75 2.71 -16.78 -9.54
CA GLY A 75 3.33 -16.19 -8.35
C GLY A 75 2.39 -16.17 -7.14
N MET A 76 1.13 -15.76 -7.30
CA MET A 76 0.16 -15.79 -6.20
C MET A 76 -0.09 -17.23 -5.70
N ALA A 77 -0.28 -18.18 -6.60
CA ALA A 77 -0.53 -19.57 -6.23
C ALA A 77 0.67 -20.17 -5.46
N ALA A 78 1.90 -19.90 -5.92
CA ALA A 78 3.12 -20.34 -5.26
C ALA A 78 3.30 -19.67 -3.88
N ALA A 79 3.10 -18.35 -3.77
CA ALA A 79 3.18 -17.62 -2.52
C ALA A 79 2.20 -18.15 -1.46
N VAL A 80 0.95 -18.43 -1.88
CA VAL A 80 -0.07 -19.05 -1.01
C VAL A 80 0.35 -20.47 -0.59
N ALA A 81 0.94 -21.26 -1.49
CA ALA A 81 1.42 -22.61 -1.17
C ALA A 81 2.57 -22.58 -0.14
N LEU A 82 3.39 -21.52 -0.12
CA LEU A 82 4.39 -21.29 0.93
C LEU A 82 3.79 -20.84 2.26
N GLY A 83 2.54 -20.40 2.28
CA GLY A 83 1.84 -19.87 3.44
C GLY A 83 2.03 -18.37 3.67
N ALA A 84 2.43 -17.61 2.64
CA ALA A 84 2.53 -16.17 2.73
C ALA A 84 1.14 -15.54 3.03
N PRO A 85 1.07 -14.50 3.88
CA PRO A 85 -0.18 -13.82 4.16
C PRO A 85 -0.69 -13.09 2.90
N THR A 86 -2.00 -13.16 2.67
CA THR A 86 -2.67 -12.56 1.52
C THR A 86 -3.45 -11.31 1.91
N ASP A 87 -2.94 -10.53 2.84
CA ASP A 87 -3.60 -9.35 3.42
C ASP A 87 -3.13 -8.02 2.77
N GLY A 88 -2.38 -8.11 1.68
CA GLY A 88 -1.84 -6.95 0.97
C GLY A 88 -0.60 -6.34 1.62
N THR A 89 0.05 -7.02 2.59
CA THR A 89 1.25 -6.51 3.25
C THR A 89 2.56 -7.02 2.65
N VAL A 90 2.51 -8.18 1.98
CA VAL A 90 3.68 -8.84 1.38
C VAL A 90 3.74 -8.54 -0.11
N ALA A 91 4.93 -8.24 -0.60
CA ALA A 91 5.20 -8.07 -2.03
C ALA A 91 5.67 -9.36 -2.68
N ILE A 92 5.30 -9.53 -3.95
CA ILE A 92 5.96 -10.47 -4.86
C ILE A 92 6.74 -9.64 -5.86
N HIS A 93 8.06 -9.73 -5.82
CA HIS A 93 8.94 -9.14 -6.81
C HIS A 93 8.91 -10.00 -8.07
N ASN A 94 8.56 -9.41 -9.21
CA ASN A 94 8.52 -10.12 -10.48
C ASN A 94 9.79 -9.74 -11.25
N SER A 95 10.59 -10.73 -11.61
CA SER A 95 11.87 -10.53 -12.29
C SER A 95 11.68 -10.08 -13.73
N VAL A 96 12.40 -9.03 -14.12
CA VAL A 96 12.70 -8.67 -15.50
C VAL A 96 14.19 -8.90 -15.72
N ASP A 97 14.59 -10.17 -15.82
CA ASP A 97 16.00 -10.58 -15.95
C ASP A 97 16.48 -10.57 -17.41
N VAL A 98 16.20 -9.46 -18.10
CA VAL A 98 16.66 -9.22 -19.47
C VAL A 98 16.96 -7.75 -19.60
N SER A 99 17.94 -7.42 -20.46
CA SER A 99 18.18 -6.01 -20.71
C SER A 99 17.01 -5.43 -21.46
N VAL A 100 16.50 -4.30 -20.97
CA VAL A 100 15.49 -3.51 -21.64
C VAL A 100 16.12 -2.16 -21.93
N PRO A 101 16.90 -2.02 -23.02
CA PRO A 101 17.68 -0.82 -23.25
C PRO A 101 16.77 0.41 -23.28
N ALA A 102 17.07 1.39 -22.43
CA ALA A 102 16.33 2.66 -22.39
C ALA A 102 16.71 3.63 -23.52
N ALA A 103 17.35 3.15 -24.61
CA ALA A 103 17.96 4.00 -25.63
C ALA A 103 16.97 5.05 -26.14
N GLN A 104 17.12 6.28 -25.62
CA GLN A 104 16.34 7.48 -25.93
C GLN A 104 14.85 7.49 -25.53
N GLY A 105 14.42 6.71 -24.53
CA GLY A 105 13.09 6.85 -23.93
C GLY A 105 12.36 5.54 -23.63
N VAL A 106 11.03 5.63 -23.52
CA VAL A 106 10.15 4.47 -23.27
C VAL A 106 10.06 3.64 -24.55
N THR A 107 10.88 2.59 -24.64
CA THR A 107 10.86 1.66 -25.78
C THR A 107 9.58 0.81 -25.80
N PRO A 108 9.23 0.17 -26.93
CA PRO A 108 8.13 -0.79 -26.97
C PRO A 108 8.25 -1.89 -25.90
N GLN A 109 9.46 -2.30 -25.56
CA GLN A 109 9.73 -3.27 -24.51
C GLN A 109 9.37 -2.72 -23.12
N PHE A 110 9.69 -1.46 -22.79
CA PHE A 110 9.22 -0.81 -21.55
C PHE A 110 7.70 -0.82 -21.46
N LYS A 111 7.00 -0.47 -22.55
CA LYS A 111 5.52 -0.46 -22.56
C LYS A 111 4.94 -1.87 -22.40
N SER A 112 5.59 -2.87 -23.01
CA SER A 112 5.18 -4.27 -22.85
C SER A 112 5.31 -4.70 -21.39
N VAL A 113 6.47 -4.48 -20.77
CA VAL A 113 6.66 -4.77 -19.34
C VAL A 113 5.69 -3.97 -18.48
N GLY A 114 5.46 -2.69 -18.78
CA GLY A 114 4.45 -1.87 -18.11
C GLY A 114 3.06 -2.50 -18.15
N SER A 115 2.62 -2.96 -19.32
CA SER A 115 1.33 -3.63 -19.49
C SER A 115 1.26 -4.97 -18.75
N ALA A 116 2.38 -5.69 -18.64
CA ALA A 116 2.47 -6.88 -17.80
C ALA A 116 2.26 -6.53 -16.32
N PHE A 117 2.91 -5.46 -15.84
CA PHE A 117 2.73 -4.99 -14.46
C PHE A 117 1.35 -4.41 -14.16
N ASP A 118 0.67 -3.81 -15.15
CA ASP A 118 -0.75 -3.42 -15.00
C ASP A 118 -1.61 -4.64 -14.67
N SER A 119 -1.37 -5.76 -15.35
CA SER A 119 -2.08 -7.02 -15.10
C SER A 119 -1.69 -7.64 -13.76
N ILE A 120 -0.40 -7.61 -13.40
CA ILE A 120 0.10 -8.12 -12.11
C ILE A 120 -0.54 -7.35 -10.96
N LYS A 121 -0.47 -6.03 -10.98
CA LYS A 121 -1.05 -5.16 -9.95
C LYS A 121 -2.55 -5.38 -9.80
N SER A 122 -3.27 -5.50 -10.92
CA SER A 122 -4.71 -5.77 -10.92
C SER A 122 -5.05 -7.09 -10.23
N ILE A 123 -4.31 -8.16 -10.54
CA ILE A 123 -4.54 -9.50 -9.96
C ILE A 123 -4.14 -9.54 -8.48
N TYR A 124 -3.06 -8.87 -8.10
CA TYR A 124 -2.59 -8.82 -6.72
C TYR A 124 -3.43 -7.93 -5.80
N ALA A 125 -4.30 -7.07 -6.35
CA ALA A 125 -5.08 -6.10 -5.58
C ALA A 125 -5.75 -6.72 -4.34
N GLY A 126 -5.46 -6.16 -3.17
CA GLY A 126 -5.98 -6.60 -1.87
C GLY A 126 -5.37 -7.88 -1.32
N LYS A 127 -4.41 -8.51 -2.01
CA LYS A 127 -3.78 -9.77 -1.60
C LYS A 127 -2.28 -9.67 -1.42
N PHE A 128 -1.60 -9.10 -2.41
CA PHE A 128 -0.15 -8.90 -2.44
C PHE A 128 0.16 -7.53 -3.01
N LEU A 129 1.40 -7.08 -2.82
CA LEU A 129 1.94 -5.89 -3.46
C LEU A 129 2.75 -6.28 -4.71
N ALA A 130 2.62 -5.52 -5.79
CA ALA A 130 3.47 -5.71 -6.96
C ALA A 130 4.85 -5.07 -6.71
N GLY A 131 5.91 -5.88 -6.70
CA GLY A 131 7.30 -5.45 -6.70
C GLY A 131 8.02 -5.83 -8.00
N ALA A 132 9.16 -5.20 -8.27
CA ALA A 132 9.99 -5.50 -9.45
C ALA A 132 11.43 -5.84 -9.05
N TYR A 133 12.03 -6.80 -9.74
CA TYR A 133 13.47 -6.94 -9.89
C TYR A 133 13.86 -6.58 -11.33
N GLY A 134 14.90 -5.77 -11.53
CA GLY A 134 15.38 -5.41 -12.86
C GLY A 134 16.23 -4.13 -12.92
N GLU A 135 16.33 -3.55 -14.11
CA GLU A 135 17.13 -2.35 -14.38
C GLU A 135 16.60 -1.09 -13.66
N GLY A 136 17.50 -0.15 -13.33
CA GLY A 136 17.14 1.08 -12.61
C GLY A 136 16.12 1.96 -13.35
N ALA A 137 16.35 2.20 -14.65
CA ALA A 137 15.43 3.01 -15.46
C ALA A 137 14.03 2.37 -15.59
N LEU A 138 13.97 1.04 -15.62
CA LEU A 138 12.71 0.29 -15.64
C LEU A 138 11.98 0.40 -14.31
N ILE A 139 12.68 0.24 -13.18
CA ILE A 139 12.10 0.43 -11.84
C ILE A 139 11.53 1.86 -11.71
N ASP A 140 12.28 2.87 -12.14
CA ASP A 140 11.83 4.26 -12.10
C ASP A 140 10.57 4.48 -12.96
N TYR A 141 10.52 3.90 -14.16
CA TYR A 141 9.33 3.93 -15.02
C TYR A 141 8.11 3.27 -14.36
N LEU A 142 8.28 2.07 -13.80
CA LEU A 142 7.19 1.33 -13.14
C LEU A 142 6.70 2.06 -11.90
N ALA A 143 7.60 2.67 -11.11
CA ALA A 143 7.25 3.47 -9.95
C ALA A 143 6.51 4.76 -10.34
N ALA A 144 7.04 5.53 -11.31
CA ALA A 144 6.44 6.78 -11.79
C ALA A 144 5.04 6.56 -12.36
N THR A 145 4.79 5.41 -12.97
CA THR A 145 3.48 5.02 -13.52
C THR A 145 2.62 4.23 -12.54
N LYS A 146 3.03 4.14 -11.26
CA LYS A 146 2.30 3.47 -10.17
C LYS A 146 1.97 2.01 -10.45
N ARG A 147 2.82 1.31 -11.20
CA ARG A 147 2.67 -0.10 -11.58
C ARG A 147 3.24 -1.07 -10.55
N ILE A 148 4.19 -0.60 -9.75
CA ILE A 148 4.66 -1.26 -8.53
C ILE A 148 4.22 -0.47 -7.31
N GLN A 149 4.09 -1.15 -6.17
CA GLN A 149 3.59 -0.60 -4.90
C GLN A 149 4.66 -0.56 -3.80
N VAL A 150 5.81 -1.18 -4.06
CA VAL A 150 6.98 -1.23 -3.19
C VAL A 150 8.20 -0.73 -3.95
N LYS A 151 9.27 -0.39 -3.23
CA LYS A 151 10.55 -0.08 -3.86
C LYS A 151 11.09 -1.31 -4.58
N GLY A 152 11.77 -1.07 -5.70
CA GLY A 152 12.34 -2.12 -6.53
C GLY A 152 13.63 -2.71 -5.97
N TRP A 153 13.93 -3.90 -6.48
CA TRP A 153 15.19 -4.60 -6.33
C TRP A 153 16.03 -4.38 -7.59
N LEU A 154 17.08 -3.56 -7.46
CA LEU A 154 17.96 -3.23 -8.57
C LEU A 154 18.91 -4.40 -8.88
N SER A 155 18.89 -4.86 -10.13
CA SER A 155 19.82 -5.84 -10.67
C SER A 155 21.28 -5.43 -10.53
N GLY A 156 22.21 -6.40 -10.56
CA GLY A 156 23.64 -6.15 -10.49
C GLY A 156 24.15 -5.15 -11.52
N SER A 157 25.13 -4.31 -11.14
CA SER A 157 25.70 -3.24 -11.98
C SER A 157 26.38 -3.72 -13.27
N LYS A 158 26.71 -5.02 -13.35
CA LYS A 158 27.29 -5.67 -14.52
C LYS A 158 26.23 -6.31 -15.43
N SER A 159 25.01 -6.49 -14.94
CA SER A 159 23.97 -7.21 -15.66
C SER A 159 23.36 -6.33 -16.75
N PHE A 160 23.16 -5.03 -16.48
CA PHE A 160 22.41 -4.15 -17.37
C PHE A 160 22.84 -2.67 -17.33
N PRO A 161 22.69 -1.91 -18.44
CA PRO A 161 22.89 -0.46 -18.44
C PRO A 161 21.86 0.27 -17.55
N GLY A 162 22.20 1.45 -17.02
CA GLY A 162 21.26 2.26 -16.22
C GLY A 162 21.21 1.95 -14.73
N TYR A 163 22.26 1.32 -14.18
CA TYR A 163 22.41 1.10 -12.74
C TYR A 163 22.42 2.43 -11.95
N ASN A 164 21.43 2.65 -11.09
CA ASN A 164 21.34 3.82 -10.22
C ASN A 164 20.84 3.44 -8.82
N ARG A 165 21.75 3.01 -7.95
CA ARG A 165 21.43 2.69 -6.54
C ARG A 165 20.94 3.89 -5.71
N ALA A 166 21.09 5.12 -6.21
CA ALA A 166 20.63 6.33 -5.53
C ALA A 166 19.19 6.70 -5.89
N SER A 167 18.53 5.95 -6.79
CA SER A 167 17.11 6.17 -7.08
C SER A 167 16.28 6.04 -5.80
N PRO A 168 15.34 6.97 -5.53
CA PRO A 168 14.43 6.86 -4.39
C PRO A 168 13.48 5.66 -4.51
N ASN A 169 13.35 5.08 -5.70
CA ASN A 169 12.49 3.93 -5.98
C ASN A 169 13.20 2.58 -5.76
N VAL A 170 14.47 2.58 -5.35
CA VAL A 170 15.25 1.35 -5.11
C VAL A 170 15.40 1.13 -3.60
N GLY A 171 14.96 -0.03 -3.11
CA GLY A 171 15.02 -0.42 -1.70
C GLY A 171 16.11 -1.44 -1.39
N MET A 172 16.62 -2.10 -2.44
CA MET A 172 17.82 -2.92 -2.37
C MET A 172 18.47 -3.07 -3.75
N TYR A 173 19.76 -3.37 -3.78
CA TYR A 173 20.50 -3.63 -5.01
C TYR A 173 21.40 -4.86 -4.89
N GLN A 174 21.50 -5.62 -5.97
CA GLN A 174 22.29 -6.84 -6.06
C GLN A 174 23.76 -6.53 -6.35
N LEU A 175 24.64 -7.28 -5.69
CA LEU A 175 26.04 -7.43 -6.02
C LEU A 175 26.23 -8.81 -6.63
N VAL A 176 26.76 -8.86 -7.85
CA VAL A 176 27.06 -10.13 -8.53
C VAL A 176 28.24 -10.80 -7.81
N GLY A 177 28.00 -12.00 -7.27
CA GLY A 177 28.94 -12.76 -6.46
C GLY A 177 28.94 -12.39 -4.96
N THR A 178 29.30 -13.36 -4.11
CA THR A 178 29.14 -13.27 -2.65
C THR A 178 30.23 -13.99 -1.86
N ASP A 179 30.16 -13.80 -0.55
CA ASP A 179 30.83 -14.57 0.49
C ASP A 179 30.17 -15.94 0.76
N ILE A 180 28.98 -16.20 0.25
CA ILE A 180 28.25 -17.46 0.39
C ILE A 180 28.14 -18.17 -0.97
N PRO A 181 28.89 -19.26 -1.22
CA PRO A 181 28.91 -19.89 -2.54
C PRO A 181 27.51 -20.21 -3.09
N GLY A 182 27.22 -19.76 -4.32
CA GLY A 182 25.95 -20.04 -4.98
C GLY A 182 24.80 -19.08 -4.64
N THR A 183 25.10 -17.89 -4.13
CA THR A 183 24.10 -16.83 -3.91
C THR A 183 24.55 -15.55 -4.64
N ASP A 184 23.66 -14.56 -4.78
CA ASP A 184 24.03 -13.16 -4.96
C ASP A 184 23.69 -12.34 -3.70
N LYS A 185 24.52 -11.33 -3.39
CA LYS A 185 24.45 -10.55 -2.14
C LYS A 185 23.75 -9.26 -2.45
N ASN A 186 22.71 -8.99 -1.70
CA ASN A 186 21.89 -7.80 -1.84
C ASN A 186 22.22 -6.84 -0.71
N ILE A 187 22.44 -5.57 -1.06
CA ILE A 187 22.53 -4.49 -0.09
C ILE A 187 21.15 -3.86 0.05
N VAL A 188 20.61 -3.94 1.25
CA VAL A 188 19.29 -3.41 1.61
C VAL A 188 19.45 -1.99 2.11
N THR A 189 18.79 -1.04 1.47
CA THR A 189 18.80 0.39 1.85
C THR A 189 17.50 0.82 2.51
N ASP A 190 16.39 0.10 2.27
CA ASP A 190 15.07 0.41 2.79
C ASP A 190 14.21 -0.86 2.93
N ALA A 191 14.46 -1.62 4.00
CA ALA A 191 13.81 -2.91 4.23
C ALA A 191 12.28 -2.81 4.42
N GLU A 192 11.80 -1.72 5.00
CA GLU A 192 10.38 -1.49 5.29
C GLU A 192 9.55 -1.26 4.02
N SER A 193 10.18 -0.70 2.98
CA SER A 193 9.52 -0.37 1.72
C SER A 193 9.57 -1.48 0.66
N LEU A 194 10.09 -2.67 1.01
CA LEU A 194 10.23 -3.81 0.08
C LEU A 194 9.06 -4.82 0.16
N GLY A 195 8.17 -4.71 1.15
CA GLY A 195 7.09 -5.69 1.35
C GLY A 195 7.60 -7.08 1.76
N VAL A 196 8.68 -7.12 2.55
CA VAL A 196 9.24 -8.35 3.12
C VAL A 196 8.23 -9.01 4.07
N TRP A 197 8.09 -10.33 3.96
CA TRP A 197 7.32 -11.13 4.90
C TRP A 197 8.14 -11.43 6.16
N TRP A 198 7.95 -10.59 7.18
CA TRP A 198 8.61 -10.72 8.47
C TRP A 198 7.90 -11.71 9.41
N PRO A 199 8.65 -12.46 10.24
CA PRO A 199 8.07 -13.24 11.32
C PRO A 199 7.46 -12.32 12.40
N ASP A 200 6.54 -12.86 13.20
CA ASP A 200 5.92 -12.14 14.30
C ASP A 200 6.98 -11.64 15.31
N GLY A 201 6.79 -10.41 15.81
CA GLY A 201 7.70 -9.78 16.75
C GLY A 201 9.00 -9.21 16.14
N HIS A 202 9.24 -9.39 14.84
CA HIS A 202 10.39 -8.77 14.19
C HIS A 202 10.28 -7.23 14.22
N PRO A 203 11.36 -6.48 14.55
CA PRO A 203 11.30 -5.02 14.70
C PRO A 203 10.98 -4.27 13.40
N LEU A 204 11.24 -4.87 12.24
CA LEU A 204 10.90 -4.31 10.93
C LEU A 204 9.55 -4.78 10.39
N LYS A 205 8.82 -5.64 11.12
CA LYS A 205 7.45 -5.99 10.75
C LYS A 205 6.60 -4.73 10.89
N PRO A 206 5.93 -4.23 9.84
CA PRO A 206 5.00 -3.14 9.98
C PRO A 206 3.99 -3.51 11.08
N ASN A 207 3.79 -2.64 12.06
CA ASN A 207 2.80 -2.84 13.12
C ASN A 207 1.39 -2.78 12.50
N THR A 208 0.98 -3.85 11.83
CA THR A 208 -0.36 -4.02 11.28
C THR A 208 -1.40 -4.27 12.37
N THR A 209 -0.97 -4.42 13.63
CA THR A 209 -1.82 -4.30 14.82
C THR A 209 -2.30 -2.89 15.11
N GLY A 210 -1.93 -1.90 14.30
CA GLY A 210 -2.78 -0.75 14.06
C GLY A 210 -4.07 -1.22 13.38
N GLY A 211 -4.97 -1.87 14.13
CA GLY A 211 -6.37 -1.95 13.73
C GLY A 211 -6.77 -0.55 13.28
N PHE A 212 -7.34 -0.44 12.07
CA PHE A 212 -7.69 0.83 11.45
C PHE A 212 -8.15 1.83 12.52
N LEU A 213 -7.26 2.74 12.91
CA LEU A 213 -7.68 3.97 13.54
C LEU A 213 -8.29 4.76 12.40
N MET A 214 -9.54 4.41 12.06
CA MET A 214 -10.36 5.33 11.32
C MET A 214 -10.38 6.59 12.17
N ALA A 215 -9.80 7.67 11.65
CA ALA A 215 -10.00 8.98 12.21
C ALA A 215 -11.52 9.17 12.25
N LEU A 216 -12.09 9.09 13.46
CA LEU A 216 -13.49 9.41 13.65
C LEU A 216 -13.65 10.86 13.23
N SER A 217 -14.61 11.15 12.35
CA SER A 217 -15.00 12.52 12.09
C SER A 217 -15.42 13.20 13.39
N ASP A 218 -15.43 14.53 13.45
CA ASP A 218 -15.88 15.27 14.64
C ASP A 218 -17.28 14.79 15.10
N ALA A 219 -18.17 14.46 14.16
CA ALA A 219 -19.48 13.91 14.46
C ALA A 219 -19.40 12.51 15.11
N GLN A 220 -18.54 11.63 14.62
CA GLN A 220 -18.32 10.29 15.19
C GLN A 220 -17.62 10.35 16.56
N GLN A 221 -16.69 11.29 16.75
CA GLN A 221 -16.08 11.55 18.05
C GLN A 221 -17.11 12.03 19.06
N GLN A 222 -18.00 12.95 18.66
CA GLN A 222 -19.10 13.42 19.51
C GLN A 222 -20.11 12.31 19.83
N GLN A 223 -20.40 11.40 18.89
CA GLN A 223 -21.24 10.22 19.15
C GLN A 223 -20.59 9.24 20.14
N VAL A 224 -19.29 8.97 20.01
CA VAL A 224 -18.54 8.12 20.96
C VAL A 224 -18.48 8.78 22.34
N LEU A 225 -18.24 10.10 22.41
CA LEU A 225 -18.23 10.86 23.66
C LEU A 225 -19.61 10.90 24.33
N ALA A 226 -20.68 11.09 23.56
CA ALA A 226 -22.05 11.04 24.04
C ALA A 226 -22.41 9.65 24.56
N ALA A 227 -22.02 8.59 23.85
CA ALA A 227 -22.25 7.20 24.25
C ALA A 227 -21.41 6.73 25.45
N ALA A 228 -20.26 7.37 25.70
CA ALA A 228 -19.38 7.09 26.83
C ALA A 228 -19.83 7.74 28.14
N THR A 229 -20.86 8.59 28.13
CA THR A 229 -21.43 9.12 29.37
C THR A 229 -22.04 7.98 30.22
N GLY A 230 -21.37 7.66 31.33
CA GLY A 230 -21.79 6.63 32.29
C GLY A 230 -21.12 5.25 32.16
N ARG A 231 -20.16 5.05 31.24
CA ARG A 231 -19.37 3.81 31.15
C ARG A 231 -17.87 4.13 31.06
N GLN A 232 -17.05 3.35 31.78
CA GLN A 232 -15.59 3.43 31.63
C GLN A 232 -15.20 2.88 30.26
N CYS A 233 -15.02 3.77 29.29
CA CYS A 233 -14.37 3.44 28.03
C CYS A 233 -12.87 3.79 28.15
N ILE A 234 -12.00 2.82 27.90
CA ILE A 234 -10.55 3.06 27.79
C ILE A 234 -10.31 3.67 26.41
N LEU A 235 -10.15 4.99 26.37
CA LEU A 235 -9.67 5.70 25.19
C LEU A 235 -8.13 5.72 25.26
N ALA A 236 -7.46 4.94 24.42
CA ALA A 236 -6.02 5.04 24.26
C ALA A 236 -5.72 6.20 23.31
N VAL A 237 -5.46 7.38 23.88
CA VAL A 237 -4.94 8.53 23.12
C VAL A 237 -3.42 8.43 23.16
N GLN A 238 -2.80 8.16 22.00
CA GLN A 238 -1.35 8.29 21.85
C GLN A 238 -1.04 9.73 21.45
N CYS A 239 -0.64 10.56 22.42
CA CYS A 239 -0.07 11.86 22.10
C CYS A 239 1.34 11.66 21.54
N LEU A 240 1.54 12.01 20.27
CA LEU A 240 2.86 12.18 19.69
C LEU A 240 3.32 13.58 20.06
N ASP A 241 4.33 13.69 20.91
CA ASP A 241 4.98 14.97 21.18
C ASP A 241 5.94 15.30 20.02
N GLY A 242 6.13 16.60 19.74
CA GLY A 242 6.72 17.14 18.50
C GLY A 242 8.16 16.72 18.15
N ASP A 243 8.79 15.89 18.97
CA ASP A 243 10.06 15.23 18.71
C ASP A 243 9.84 13.72 18.82
N ASN A 244 9.58 13.03 17.69
CA ASN A 244 9.36 11.57 17.50
C ASN A 244 10.17 10.61 18.41
N LYS A 245 9.89 10.60 19.71
CA LYS A 245 10.37 9.65 20.71
C LYS A 245 9.15 9.14 21.45
N SER A 246 8.88 7.85 21.29
CA SER A 246 7.87 7.14 22.06
C SER A 246 8.25 7.17 23.54
N ALA A 247 7.63 8.04 24.33
CA ALA A 247 7.54 7.84 25.76
C ALA A 247 6.37 6.90 26.03
N VAL A 248 6.66 5.59 26.12
CA VAL A 248 5.73 4.65 26.74
C VAL A 248 5.81 4.90 28.24
N ALA A 249 4.88 5.70 28.77
CA ALA A 249 4.67 5.79 30.21
C ALA A 249 3.96 4.51 30.67
N THR A 250 4.73 3.55 31.18
CA THR A 250 4.22 2.40 31.92
C THR A 250 3.46 2.88 33.16
N ARG A 251 2.30 2.26 33.41
CA ARG A 251 1.39 2.50 34.54
C ARG A 251 2.12 2.71 35.86
N GLY A 252 1.92 3.89 36.47
CA GLY A 252 2.23 4.15 37.87
C GLY A 252 2.10 5.63 38.21
N ALA A 253 1.00 5.98 38.88
CA ALA A 253 0.77 7.27 39.54
C ALA A 253 0.60 8.52 38.65
N LEU A 254 -0.61 8.73 38.14
CA LEU A 254 -1.17 10.09 38.03
C LEU A 254 -2.62 10.06 38.52
N GLY A 255 -2.88 10.85 39.56
CA GLY A 255 -4.18 10.99 40.19
C GLY A 255 -5.20 11.65 39.26
N TRP A 256 -6.45 11.47 39.63
CA TRP A 256 -7.61 12.09 38.99
C TRP A 256 -7.46 13.61 39.03
N SER A 257 -7.15 14.24 37.90
CA SER A 257 -7.35 15.67 37.71
C SER A 257 -8.45 15.88 36.68
N ARG A 258 -9.46 16.64 37.11
CA ARG A 258 -10.63 17.03 36.34
C ARG A 258 -10.16 18.04 35.28
N ILE A 259 -10.11 17.66 34.01
CA ILE A 259 -9.86 18.61 32.93
C ILE A 259 -11.12 19.48 32.79
N THR A 260 -10.99 20.75 33.13
CA THR A 260 -12.02 21.78 32.90
C THR A 260 -11.69 22.46 31.57
N PRO A 261 -12.61 22.58 30.60
CA PRO A 261 -12.28 23.15 29.31
C PRO A 261 -12.21 24.68 29.41
N THR A 262 -11.01 25.23 29.39
CA THR A 262 -10.79 26.65 29.06
C THR A 262 -9.99 26.75 27.76
N THR A 263 -10.65 27.33 26.76
CA THR A 263 -10.09 28.11 25.64
C THR A 263 -8.73 27.67 25.13
N HIS A 264 -8.68 26.60 24.33
CA HIS A 264 -7.65 26.45 23.31
C HIS A 264 -8.35 26.01 22.02
N ALA A 265 -8.24 26.83 20.98
CA ALA A 265 -8.69 26.48 19.64
C ALA A 265 -7.84 25.31 19.15
N VAL A 266 -8.49 24.20 18.81
CA VAL A 266 -7.87 23.12 18.04
C VAL A 266 -7.99 23.52 16.58
N TYR A 267 -6.86 23.80 15.94
CA TYR A 267 -6.80 23.91 14.49
C TYR A 267 -6.63 22.51 13.90
N VAL A 268 -7.54 22.10 13.02
CA VAL A 268 -7.35 20.92 12.17
C VAL A 268 -7.32 21.40 10.73
N THR A 269 -6.16 21.22 10.09
CA THR A 269 -5.97 21.46 8.67
C THR A 269 -6.43 20.23 7.89
N TYR A 270 -7.25 20.42 6.86
CA TYR A 270 -7.61 19.33 5.95
C TYR A 270 -6.44 19.04 5.01
N GLN A 271 -5.96 17.79 4.98
CA GLN A 271 -5.23 17.25 3.86
C GLN A 271 -5.93 15.99 3.36
N MET A 272 -6.57 16.10 2.19
CA MET A 272 -6.97 14.94 1.42
C MET A 272 -5.72 14.35 0.74
N TYR A 273 -5.33 13.15 1.16
CA TYR A 273 -4.30 12.37 0.48
C TYR A 273 -4.96 11.43 -0.54
N CYS A 274 -5.14 11.90 -1.77
CA CYS A 274 -5.01 11.03 -2.92
C CYS A 274 -3.51 11.02 -3.25
N GLY A 275 -2.82 9.90 -3.04
CA GLY A 275 -1.35 9.82 -3.01
C GLY A 275 -0.62 10.66 -4.06
N GLY A 276 -0.03 11.77 -3.60
CA GLY A 276 1.00 12.58 -4.28
C GLY A 276 0.76 14.10 -4.32
N GLY A 277 1.09 14.83 -3.24
CA GLY A 277 1.47 16.27 -3.23
C GLY A 277 0.43 17.33 -3.65
N PRO A 278 0.58 18.61 -3.21
CA PRO A 278 -0.39 19.65 -3.52
C PRO A 278 -0.18 20.14 -4.95
N LEU A 279 -1.02 19.68 -5.88
CA LEU A 279 -1.28 20.44 -7.09
C LEU A 279 -2.52 21.30 -6.83
N GLY A 280 -2.32 22.61 -6.77
CA GLY A 280 -3.38 23.61 -6.80
C GLY A 280 -4.03 23.66 -8.18
N VAL A 281 -4.60 22.53 -8.62
CA VAL A 281 -5.32 22.43 -9.88
C VAL A 281 -6.80 22.27 -9.61
N ASN A 282 -7.59 23.15 -10.22
CA ASN A 282 -9.04 23.09 -10.12
C ASN A 282 -9.62 21.98 -11.02
N ALA A 283 -10.90 21.67 -10.84
CA ALA A 283 -11.61 20.62 -11.58
C ALA A 283 -11.45 20.73 -13.12
N ALA A 284 -11.32 21.95 -13.66
CA ALA A 284 -11.13 22.17 -15.08
C ALA A 284 -9.72 21.77 -15.58
N GLN A 285 -8.69 21.95 -14.75
CA GLN A 285 -7.31 21.54 -15.07
C GLN A 285 -7.13 20.01 -14.95
N TYR A 286 -7.84 19.38 -14.00
CA TYR A 286 -7.87 17.92 -13.88
C TYR A 286 -8.62 17.25 -15.05
N ALA A 287 -9.73 17.86 -15.49
CA ALA A 287 -10.47 17.42 -16.68
C ALA A 287 -9.68 17.54 -17.99
N ALA A 288 -8.68 18.43 -18.06
CA ALA A 288 -7.80 18.57 -19.22
C ALA A 288 -6.74 17.44 -19.28
N LEU A 289 -6.24 16.99 -18.13
CA LEU A 289 -5.28 15.88 -18.02
C LEU A 289 -5.89 14.53 -18.41
N LEU A 290 -7.19 14.34 -18.17
CA LEU A 290 -7.90 13.08 -18.47
C LEU A 290 -8.35 12.96 -19.93
N ARG A 291 -8.35 14.04 -20.72
CA ARG A 291 -8.74 14.00 -22.15
C ARG A 291 -7.79 13.20 -23.03
N ASP A 292 -6.54 13.02 -22.61
CA ASP A 292 -5.54 12.25 -23.36
C ASP A 292 -5.62 10.74 -23.09
N GLU A 293 -6.38 10.29 -22.09
CA GLU A 293 -6.49 8.88 -21.69
C GLU A 293 -7.90 8.31 -21.92
N GLY A 294 -8.45 8.40 -23.13
CA GLY A 294 -9.50 7.50 -23.66
C GLY A 294 -10.87 7.36 -22.94
N ASP A 295 -11.04 7.85 -21.71
CA ASP A 295 -12.23 7.68 -20.87
C ASP A 295 -12.51 8.91 -19.97
N ALA A 296 -12.26 10.09 -20.52
CA ALA A 296 -12.62 11.37 -19.89
C ALA A 296 -14.13 11.46 -19.63
N THR A 297 -14.95 10.80 -20.44
CA THR A 297 -16.41 10.85 -20.34
C THR A 297 -16.92 10.11 -19.11
N GLU A 298 -16.47 8.88 -18.85
CA GLU A 298 -16.92 8.13 -17.66
C GLU A 298 -16.37 8.78 -16.39
N THR A 299 -15.14 9.28 -16.42
CA THR A 299 -14.54 9.99 -15.27
C THR A 299 -15.29 11.28 -14.94
N MET A 300 -15.63 12.10 -15.94
CA MET A 300 -16.41 13.32 -15.74
C MET A 300 -17.85 13.02 -15.27
N ARG A 301 -18.45 11.92 -15.75
CA ARG A 301 -19.75 11.45 -15.26
C ARG A 301 -19.69 11.05 -13.79
N LEU A 302 -18.68 10.26 -13.40
CA LEU A 302 -18.49 9.83 -12.01
C LEU A 302 -18.23 11.02 -11.08
N LEU A 303 -17.44 12.01 -11.49
CA LEU A 303 -17.23 13.24 -10.73
C LEU A 303 -18.54 14.02 -10.53
N ALA A 304 -19.37 14.14 -11.57
CA ALA A 304 -20.67 14.79 -11.45
C ALA A 304 -21.62 14.03 -10.50
N GLU A 305 -21.58 12.70 -10.49
CA GLU A 305 -22.38 11.86 -9.59
C GLU A 305 -21.91 11.98 -8.13
N VAL A 306 -20.59 12.07 -7.89
CA VAL A 306 -20.03 12.34 -6.56
C VAL A 306 -20.42 13.73 -6.07
N ASP A 307 -20.36 14.75 -6.92
CA ASP A 307 -20.79 16.12 -6.60
C ASP A 307 -22.28 16.17 -6.24
N GLN A 308 -23.12 15.38 -6.94
CA GLN A 308 -24.55 15.29 -6.65
C GLN A 308 -24.82 14.66 -5.29
N VAL A 309 -24.11 13.58 -4.93
CA VAL A 309 -24.19 12.97 -3.59
C VAL A 309 -23.72 13.95 -2.51
N GLY A 310 -22.62 14.66 -2.76
CA GLY A 310 -22.08 15.68 -1.84
C GLY A 310 -23.07 16.83 -1.61
N ALA A 311 -23.74 17.30 -2.66
CA ALA A 311 -24.76 18.34 -2.56
C ALA A 311 -25.98 17.88 -1.73
N ALA A 312 -26.47 16.65 -1.95
CA ALA A 312 -27.58 16.10 -1.20
C ALA A 312 -27.25 15.95 0.30
N LEU A 313 -26.07 15.42 0.63
CA LEU A 313 -25.60 15.29 2.01
C LEU A 313 -25.45 16.65 2.71
N LYS A 314 -24.97 17.67 1.99
CA LYS A 314 -24.87 19.04 2.51
C LYS A 314 -26.25 19.63 2.83
N THR A 315 -27.25 19.40 1.97
CA THR A 315 -28.64 19.82 2.21
C THR A 315 -29.23 19.12 3.44
N ILE A 316 -29.06 17.80 3.55
CA ILE A 316 -29.51 17.02 4.71
C ILE A 316 -28.86 17.53 6.00
N SER A 317 -27.55 17.78 5.98
CA SER A 317 -26.83 18.33 7.13
C SER A 317 -27.34 19.71 7.54
N GLY A 318 -27.64 20.59 6.57
CA GLY A 318 -28.21 21.91 6.84
C GLY A 318 -29.62 21.82 7.45
N GLN A 319 -30.44 20.89 6.96
CA GLN A 319 -31.77 20.63 7.52
C GLN A 319 -31.65 20.11 8.96
N ILE A 320 -30.81 19.12 9.24
CA ILE A 320 -30.58 18.60 10.61
C ILE A 320 -30.09 19.70 11.56
N ALA A 321 -29.17 20.56 11.11
CA ALA A 321 -28.69 21.67 11.92
C ALA A 321 -29.82 22.66 12.28
N ALA A 322 -30.70 22.99 11.32
CA ALA A 322 -31.86 23.85 11.53
C ALA A 322 -32.90 23.23 12.48
N ILE A 323 -33.06 21.90 12.44
CA ILE A 323 -33.90 21.14 13.37
C ILE A 323 -33.36 21.27 14.80
N THR A 324 -32.07 21.02 14.95
CA THR A 324 -31.40 21.01 16.26
C THR A 324 -31.45 22.38 16.93
N THR A 325 -31.45 23.46 16.15
CA THR A 325 -31.52 24.84 16.66
C THR A 325 -32.92 25.37 16.91
N SER A 326 -33.96 24.84 16.26
CA SER A 326 -35.32 25.37 16.36
C SER A 326 -36.16 24.74 17.48
N GLY A 327 -35.76 23.58 18.03
CA GLY A 327 -36.43 22.95 19.18
C GLY A 327 -37.89 22.53 18.94
N GLY A 328 -38.39 22.61 17.71
CA GLY A 328 -39.75 22.25 17.32
C GLY A 328 -39.86 20.84 16.74
N SER A 329 -41.09 20.31 16.66
CA SER A 329 -41.37 19.11 15.87
C SER A 329 -41.18 19.41 14.38
N VAL A 330 -40.41 18.60 13.67
CA VAL A 330 -40.05 18.89 12.28
C VAL A 330 -40.69 17.87 11.35
N ASP A 331 -41.19 18.37 10.22
CA ASP A 331 -41.55 17.55 9.08
C ASP A 331 -40.30 16.90 8.50
N THR A 332 -40.17 15.59 8.70
CA THR A 332 -39.04 14.78 8.23
C THR A 332 -39.16 14.39 6.76
N ALA A 333 -40.31 14.64 6.11
CA ALA A 333 -40.53 14.24 4.72
C ALA A 333 -39.49 14.78 3.73
N PRO A 334 -39.01 16.04 3.83
CA PRO A 334 -37.96 16.56 2.95
C PRO A 334 -36.61 15.87 3.15
N ILE A 335 -36.25 15.51 4.38
CA ILE A 335 -34.99 14.81 4.69
C ILE A 335 -35.03 13.38 4.13
N VAL A 336 -36.16 12.70 4.30
CA VAL A 336 -36.35 11.33 3.80
C VAL A 336 -36.31 11.29 2.27
N ALA A 337 -36.92 12.27 1.60
CA ALA A 337 -36.87 12.38 0.14
C ALA A 337 -35.44 12.60 -0.38
N GLU A 338 -34.67 13.49 0.27
CA GLU A 338 -33.32 13.81 -0.16
C GLU A 338 -32.33 12.68 0.14
N LEU A 339 -32.55 11.94 1.23
CA LEU A 339 -31.82 10.73 1.54
C LEU A 339 -32.08 9.63 0.50
N ALA A 340 -33.34 9.45 0.08
CA ALA A 340 -33.68 8.48 -0.97
C ALA A 340 -32.98 8.83 -2.30
N ASN A 341 -32.89 10.13 -2.65
CA ASN A 341 -32.16 10.60 -3.82
C ASN A 341 -30.65 10.31 -3.72
N ALA A 342 -30.03 10.57 -2.57
CA ALA A 342 -28.61 10.27 -2.33
C ALA A 342 -28.34 8.76 -2.38
N THR A 343 -29.21 7.95 -1.79
CA THR A 343 -29.11 6.48 -1.84
C THR A 343 -29.28 5.93 -3.26
N ALA A 344 -30.20 6.48 -4.06
CA ALA A 344 -30.36 6.09 -5.45
C ALA A 344 -29.11 6.41 -6.30
N ALA A 345 -28.52 7.60 -6.12
CA ALA A 345 -27.28 7.99 -6.77
C ALA A 345 -26.10 7.09 -6.35
N LEU A 346 -25.99 6.76 -5.07
CA LEU A 346 -24.96 5.87 -4.57
C LEU A 346 -25.13 4.42 -5.08
N ASN A 347 -26.37 3.91 -5.13
CA ASN A 347 -26.65 2.58 -5.67
C ASN A 347 -26.30 2.50 -7.17
N ALA A 348 -26.52 3.57 -7.92
CA ALA A 348 -26.09 3.65 -9.31
C ALA A 348 -24.55 3.55 -9.45
N LEU A 349 -23.80 4.17 -8.53
CA LEU A 349 -22.33 4.06 -8.47
C LEU A 349 -21.85 2.64 -8.11
N THR A 350 -22.55 1.96 -7.19
CA THR A 350 -22.10 0.65 -6.67
C THR A 350 -22.39 -0.54 -7.56
N SER A 351 -23.42 -0.46 -8.42
CA SER A 351 -23.77 -1.51 -9.38
C SER A 351 -22.69 -1.82 -10.44
N LYS A 352 -21.61 -1.02 -10.51
CA LYS A 352 -20.51 -1.14 -11.48
C LYS A 352 -19.15 -1.59 -10.90
N SER A 353 -19.15 -2.36 -9.81
CA SER A 353 -17.96 -2.96 -9.14
C SER A 353 -17.28 -2.14 -8.04
N TYR A 354 -17.94 -1.10 -7.52
CA TYR A 354 -17.47 -0.34 -6.37
C TYR A 354 -18.38 -0.62 -5.17
N LYS A 355 -17.87 -1.14 -4.05
CA LYS A 355 -18.68 -1.33 -2.84
C LYS A 355 -18.68 -0.02 -2.03
N ALA A 356 -19.86 0.57 -1.84
CA ALA A 356 -20.09 1.60 -0.83
C ALA A 356 -21.20 1.11 0.10
N GLU A 357 -20.92 1.08 1.41
CA GLU A 357 -21.90 0.81 2.46
C GLU A 357 -22.20 2.12 3.20
N VAL A 358 -23.48 2.47 3.32
CA VAL A 358 -23.96 3.56 4.18
C VAL A 358 -24.69 2.92 5.35
N THR A 359 -24.14 3.08 6.55
CA THR A 359 -24.81 2.69 7.80
C THR A 359 -25.29 3.96 8.50
N ILE A 360 -26.57 4.01 8.85
CA ILE A 360 -27.17 5.11 9.60
C ILE A 360 -27.36 4.62 11.04
N SER A 361 -26.81 5.37 12.00
CA SER A 361 -26.91 5.15 13.44
C SER A 361 -27.38 6.42 14.14
#